data_AF-A0A1R2BB56-F1
#
_entry.id   AF-A0A1R2BB56-F1
#
_cell.length_a   1.000
_cell.length_b   1.000
_cell.length_c   1.000
_cell.angle_alpha   90.00
_cell.angle_beta   90.00
_cell.angle_gamma   90.00
#
_symmetry.space_group_name_H-M   'P 1'
#
loop_
_entity.id
_entity.type
_entity.pdbx_description
1 polymer ?
#
loop_
_entity_poly.entity_id
_entity_poly.type
_entity_poly.pdbx_seq_one_letter_code
_entity_poly.pdbx_strand_id
1 'polypeptide(L)'
;MEQVEPVDKKVEVIIRCIHPNLNWKPQEGPNYSIIYLAMTTLVEDFRLKVSSKILSRSLFFKNVIEKDPNVLSKGKAIEIKITARKHQVSVESLIACLDYLDHQSFFEVDINVKSMLSMLVTANFLKITSLENYCVEFVGNNIESNSIVDVSNIAFQVKNLQLMNKAYLYVRVLLLYRFGQMELPENMKDSKNIAFNSPYLLNTKTNSKVNLEIFNYKAQESYIERKMFHEVTPQYNLMRIDRTRAEESITGSDYPHTFKLIREHDQLQMLYAERWSDSGNFVISKSPNFPFSDEYIGVMTNNFWGHEFSIFDHGVEDKVFKKFPTGFIKVRETKMNIKFETNILGESPRSLNVSLVNDETKELIKFKNLAPKWNERTECYTLNFYGRVSRASAKNFQLVMPDDQETIYLMFGKIGTESFHLDYRSPISMYQAFCIALASLARKRVVA
;
A
#
# COMPACT_ATOMS: atom_id res chain seq x y z
N MET A 1 10.65 0.29 -54.46
CA MET A 1 11.96 -0.14 -53.91
C MET A 1 11.63 -1.08 -52.76
N GLU A 2 11.79 -2.38 -52.99
CA GLU A 2 11.66 -3.39 -51.94
C GLU A 2 12.66 -3.05 -50.83
N GLN A 3 12.18 -2.92 -49.59
CA GLN A 3 13.06 -2.90 -48.43
C GLN A 3 13.68 -4.29 -48.33
N VAL A 4 14.91 -4.43 -48.83
CA VAL A 4 15.73 -5.63 -48.64
C VAL A 4 15.82 -5.86 -47.14
N GLU A 5 15.20 -6.95 -46.65
CA GLU A 5 15.38 -7.36 -45.26
C GLU A 5 16.89 -7.47 -44.98
N PRO A 6 17.41 -6.84 -43.90
CA PRO A 6 18.81 -6.96 -43.58
C PRO A 6 19.16 -8.43 -43.36
N VAL A 7 20.18 -8.90 -44.09
CA VAL A 7 20.70 -10.27 -43.99
C VAL A 7 21.01 -10.59 -42.53
N ASP A 8 20.41 -11.64 -41.99
CA ASP A 8 20.67 -12.05 -40.61
C ASP A 8 22.11 -12.57 -40.48
N LYS A 9 22.89 -11.94 -39.61
CA LYS A 9 24.28 -12.30 -39.33
C LYS A 9 24.42 -12.82 -37.91
N LYS A 10 25.26 -13.84 -37.73
CA LYS A 10 25.72 -14.25 -36.39
C LYS A 10 26.76 -13.25 -35.89
N VAL A 11 26.45 -12.55 -34.81
CA VAL A 11 27.29 -11.56 -34.15
C VAL A 11 27.94 -12.20 -32.93
N GLU A 12 29.24 -11.99 -32.74
CA GLU A 12 29.94 -12.42 -31.52
C GLU A 12 29.66 -11.41 -30.40
N VAL A 13 29.16 -11.88 -29.26
CA VAL A 13 28.99 -11.10 -28.04
C VAL A 13 29.99 -11.62 -27.02
N ILE A 14 30.88 -10.75 -26.56
CA ILE A 14 31.92 -11.07 -25.57
C ILE A 14 31.54 -10.41 -24.25
N ILE A 15 31.24 -11.22 -23.24
CA ILE A 15 30.96 -10.75 -21.88
C ILE A 15 32.25 -10.87 -21.09
N ARG A 16 32.80 -9.74 -20.66
CA ARG A 16 33.99 -9.70 -19.79
C ARG A 16 33.57 -9.44 -18.36
N CYS A 17 33.71 -10.45 -17.51
CA CYS A 17 33.47 -10.32 -16.08
C CYS A 17 34.72 -9.85 -15.36
N ILE A 18 34.64 -8.71 -14.67
CA ILE A 18 35.74 -8.13 -13.90
C ILE A 18 35.46 -8.35 -12.41
N HIS A 19 36.30 -9.13 -11.74
CA HIS A 19 36.24 -9.32 -10.29
C HIS A 19 37.06 -8.24 -9.57
N PRO A 20 36.42 -7.30 -8.86
CA PRO A 20 37.16 -6.28 -8.11
C PRO A 20 37.82 -6.92 -6.88
N ASN A 21 39.15 -7.09 -6.92
CA ASN A 21 40.05 -7.42 -5.81
C ASN A 21 39.57 -8.55 -4.85
N LEU A 22 39.95 -9.80 -5.16
CA LEU A 22 40.09 -10.85 -4.16
C LEU A 22 41.18 -10.43 -3.16
N ASN A 23 40.81 -9.80 -2.04
CA ASN A 23 41.69 -9.68 -0.87
C ASN A 23 41.83 -11.05 -0.22
N TRP A 24 42.59 -11.95 -0.85
CA TRP A 24 43.06 -13.17 -0.21
C TRP A 24 44.24 -12.81 0.70
N LYS A 25 44.08 -13.04 2.01
CA LYS A 25 45.22 -12.98 2.93
C LYS A 25 45.98 -14.31 2.83
N PRO A 26 47.29 -14.32 2.56
CA PRO A 26 48.06 -15.55 2.62
C PRO A 26 48.00 -16.10 4.05
N GLN A 27 47.74 -17.40 4.19
CA GLN A 27 48.12 -18.10 5.41
C GLN A 27 49.63 -18.34 5.32
N GLU A 28 50.38 -17.74 6.25
CA GLU A 28 51.82 -17.99 6.39
C GLU A 28 52.05 -19.44 6.83
N GLY A 29 52.56 -20.26 5.92
CA GLY A 29 53.20 -21.53 6.22
C GLY A 29 54.73 -21.36 6.20
N PRO A 30 55.52 -22.14 6.96
CA PRO A 30 56.88 -21.76 7.35
C PRO A 30 57.94 -21.83 6.25
N ASN A 31 57.61 -22.22 5.02
CA ASN A 31 58.60 -22.40 3.97
C ASN A 31 57.96 -22.04 2.62
N TYR A 32 58.33 -20.88 2.07
CA TYR A 32 58.63 -20.60 0.66
C TYR A 32 58.48 -19.08 0.42
N SER A 33 59.62 -18.42 0.24
CA SER A 33 59.72 -17.03 -0.21
C SER A 33 59.54 -16.99 -1.73
N ILE A 34 58.39 -16.48 -2.21
CA ILE A 34 58.30 -15.91 -3.56
C ILE A 34 57.53 -14.60 -3.47
N ILE A 35 58.23 -13.49 -3.73
CA ILE A 35 57.64 -12.18 -3.99
C ILE A 35 57.61 -12.00 -5.50
N TYR A 36 56.41 -11.73 -6.06
CA TYR A 36 56.21 -10.78 -7.16
C TYR A 36 54.81 -10.15 -7.04
N LEU A 37 54.76 -8.81 -7.04
CA LEU A 37 53.55 -7.97 -7.11
C LEU A 37 52.87 -8.11 -8.48
N ALA A 38 51.53 -8.13 -8.51
CA ALA A 38 50.70 -7.39 -9.47
C ALA A 38 49.21 -7.48 -9.04
N MET A 39 48.49 -6.35 -9.05
CA MET A 39 47.02 -6.34 -8.95
C MET A 39 46.42 -7.15 -10.10
N THR A 40 46.00 -8.38 -9.85
CA THR A 40 45.33 -9.23 -10.84
C THR A 40 43.82 -9.16 -10.64
N THR A 41 43.16 -8.24 -11.34
CA THR A 41 41.74 -8.43 -11.68
C THR A 41 41.63 -9.74 -12.45
N LEU A 42 40.95 -10.74 -11.89
CA LEU A 42 40.60 -11.95 -12.62
C LEU A 42 39.51 -11.56 -13.63
N VAL A 43 39.79 -11.80 -14.92
CA VAL A 43 38.87 -11.52 -16.02
C VAL A 43 38.45 -12.85 -16.63
N GLU A 44 37.15 -13.14 -16.58
CA GLU A 44 36.56 -14.28 -17.29
C GLU A 44 35.81 -13.77 -18.51
N ASP A 45 36.12 -14.35 -19.68
CA ASP A 45 35.52 -13.99 -20.97
C ASP A 45 34.55 -15.08 -21.42
N PHE A 46 33.28 -14.72 -21.58
CA PHE A 46 32.25 -15.59 -22.14
C PHE A 46 31.90 -15.13 -23.55
N ARG A 47 31.95 -16.05 -24.50
CA ARG A 47 31.74 -15.74 -25.93
C ARG A 47 30.49 -16.44 -26.43
N LEU A 48 29.55 -15.65 -26.94
CA LEU A 48 28.29 -16.12 -27.49
C LEU A 48 28.20 -15.72 -28.96
N LYS A 49 27.59 -16.55 -29.79
CA LYS A 49 27.26 -16.20 -31.18
C LYS A 49 25.75 -16.11 -31.31
N VAL A 50 25.24 -14.89 -31.43
CA VAL A 50 23.80 -14.60 -31.42
C VAL A 50 23.38 -14.01 -32.76
N SER A 51 22.20 -14.36 -33.26
CA SER A 51 21.64 -13.77 -34.48
C SER A 51 21.37 -12.26 -34.28
N SER A 52 21.70 -11.47 -35.29
CA SER A 52 21.42 -10.04 -35.33
C SER A 52 19.92 -9.73 -35.26
N LYS A 53 19.07 -10.61 -35.81
CA LYS A 53 17.60 -10.53 -35.68
C LYS A 53 17.12 -10.78 -34.24
N ILE A 54 17.81 -11.61 -33.47
CA ILE A 54 17.51 -11.83 -32.04
C ILE A 54 17.95 -10.62 -31.22
N LEU A 55 19.19 -10.17 -31.42
CA LEU A 55 19.75 -9.03 -30.69
C LEU A 55 18.91 -7.76 -30.87
N SER A 56 18.40 -7.51 -32.09
CA SER A 56 17.58 -6.33 -32.38
C SER A 56 16.22 -6.30 -31.68
N ARG A 57 15.79 -7.41 -31.04
CA ARG A 57 14.62 -7.44 -30.14
C ARG A 57 14.87 -6.70 -28.82
N SER A 58 16.14 -6.47 -28.46
CA SER A 58 16.54 -5.61 -27.35
C SER A 58 16.85 -4.21 -27.86
N LEU A 59 16.28 -3.19 -27.21
CA LEU A 59 16.54 -1.79 -27.59
C LEU A 59 18.00 -1.40 -27.36
N PHE A 60 18.67 -1.98 -26.36
CA PHE A 60 20.11 -1.78 -26.14
C PHE A 60 20.93 -2.21 -27.36
N PHE A 61 20.79 -3.46 -27.80
CA PHE A 61 21.58 -3.96 -28.91
C PHE A 61 21.19 -3.32 -30.24
N LYS A 62 19.89 -3.02 -30.43
CA LYS A 62 19.43 -2.24 -31.58
C LYS A 62 20.16 -0.90 -31.68
N ASN A 63 20.24 -0.15 -30.57
CA ASN A 63 20.96 1.13 -30.53
C ASN A 63 22.47 0.96 -30.73
N VAL A 64 23.08 -0.12 -30.24
CA VAL A 64 24.51 -0.41 -30.47
C VAL A 64 24.78 -0.63 -31.95
N ILE A 65 23.96 -1.45 -32.62
CA ILE A 65 24.09 -1.78 -34.05
C ILE A 65 23.82 -0.55 -34.92
N GLU A 66 22.82 0.27 -34.58
CA GLU A 66 22.51 1.51 -35.30
C GLU A 66 23.64 2.55 -35.19
N LYS A 67 24.31 2.63 -34.03
CA LYS A 67 25.44 3.54 -33.82
C LYS A 67 26.73 3.09 -34.50
N ASP A 68 27.00 1.79 -34.52
CA ASP A 68 28.17 1.22 -35.22
C ASP A 68 27.78 -0.04 -35.99
N PRO A 69 27.32 0.09 -37.25
CA PRO A 69 26.98 -1.06 -38.09
C PRO A 69 28.16 -2.01 -38.35
N ASN A 70 29.41 -1.56 -38.15
CA ASN A 70 30.59 -2.39 -38.37
C ASN A 70 30.69 -3.55 -37.39
N VAL A 71 29.98 -3.52 -36.25
CA VAL A 71 29.90 -4.65 -35.33
C VAL A 71 29.32 -5.91 -35.98
N LEU A 72 28.60 -5.77 -37.10
CA LEU A 72 28.06 -6.87 -37.89
C LEU A 72 29.08 -7.44 -38.91
N SER A 73 30.30 -6.92 -38.95
CA SER A 73 31.36 -7.37 -39.85
C SER A 73 32.06 -8.63 -39.32
N LYS A 74 32.61 -9.43 -40.23
CA LYS A 74 33.34 -10.66 -39.88
C LYS A 74 34.53 -10.33 -38.96
N GLY A 75 34.62 -11.03 -37.83
CA GLY A 75 35.71 -10.86 -36.85
C GLY A 75 35.55 -9.67 -35.90
N LYS A 76 34.39 -9.00 -35.90
CA LYS A 76 34.01 -8.00 -34.90
C LYS A 76 33.10 -8.62 -33.84
N ALA A 77 33.11 -8.02 -32.65
CA ALA A 77 32.32 -8.47 -31.53
C ALA A 77 31.74 -7.28 -30.74
N ILE A 78 30.57 -7.49 -30.13
CA ILE A 78 30.01 -6.57 -29.15
C ILE A 78 30.56 -6.96 -27.78
N GLU A 79 31.36 -6.09 -27.18
CA GLU A 79 31.92 -6.31 -25.85
C GLU A 79 31.02 -5.72 -24.76
N ILE A 80 30.60 -6.54 -23.80
CA ILE A 80 29.89 -6.12 -22.60
C ILE A 80 30.80 -6.36 -21.40
N LYS A 81 31.21 -5.28 -20.73
CA LYS A 81 32.01 -5.37 -19.51
C LYS A 81 31.08 -5.31 -18.31
N ILE A 82 31.11 -6.33 -17.46
CA ILE A 82 30.35 -6.38 -16.21
C ILE A 82 31.31 -6.47 -15.04
N THR A 83 30.94 -5.90 -13.90
CA THR A 83 31.65 -6.07 -12.64
C THR A 83 30.90 -7.06 -11.75
N ALA A 84 31.61 -7.99 -11.12
CA ALA A 84 31.01 -8.95 -10.20
C ALA A 84 30.68 -8.30 -8.85
N ARG A 85 29.66 -7.43 -8.81
CA ARG A 85 29.15 -6.84 -7.57
C ARG A 85 27.68 -7.18 -7.34
N LYS A 86 27.26 -7.11 -6.09
CA LYS A 86 25.85 -7.33 -5.70
C LYS A 86 24.95 -6.29 -6.37
N HIS A 87 23.77 -6.71 -6.81
CA HIS A 87 22.77 -5.91 -7.54
C HIS A 87 23.24 -5.39 -8.93
N GLN A 88 24.22 -6.05 -9.54
CA GLN A 88 24.64 -5.78 -10.91
C GLN A 88 24.27 -6.93 -11.85
N VAL A 89 24.41 -6.69 -13.15
CA VAL A 89 24.24 -7.68 -14.22
C VAL A 89 25.19 -8.86 -13.98
N SER A 90 24.64 -10.08 -13.92
CA SER A 90 25.42 -11.32 -13.86
C SER A 90 25.57 -11.95 -15.25
N VAL A 91 26.61 -12.77 -15.44
CA VAL A 91 26.82 -13.52 -16.71
C VAL A 91 25.62 -14.41 -17.00
N GLU A 92 25.18 -15.18 -15.99
CA GLU A 92 24.09 -16.14 -16.10
C GLU A 92 22.78 -15.44 -16.47
N SER A 93 22.52 -14.28 -15.86
CA SER A 93 21.31 -13.50 -16.16
C SER A 93 21.35 -12.88 -17.55
N LEU A 94 22.55 -12.55 -18.06
CA LEU A 94 22.74 -12.03 -19.41
C LEU A 94 22.53 -13.11 -20.45
N ILE A 95 23.09 -14.31 -20.24
CA ILE A 95 22.81 -15.49 -21.07
C ILE A 95 21.31 -15.79 -21.08
N ALA A 96 20.68 -15.88 -19.91
CA ALA A 96 19.25 -16.13 -19.79
C ALA A 96 18.40 -15.08 -20.52
N CYS A 97 18.75 -13.79 -20.44
CA CYS A 97 18.05 -12.75 -21.18
C CYS A 97 18.22 -12.88 -22.70
N LEU A 98 19.40 -13.30 -23.18
CA LEU A 98 19.62 -13.57 -24.60
C LEU A 98 18.81 -14.79 -25.07
N ASP A 99 18.74 -15.85 -24.28
CA ASP A 99 17.91 -17.03 -24.58
C ASP A 99 16.42 -16.64 -24.64
N TYR A 100 15.97 -15.78 -23.73
CA TYR A 100 14.60 -15.25 -23.75
C TYR A 100 14.31 -14.41 -24.99
N LEU A 101 15.28 -13.62 -25.47
CA LEU A 101 15.11 -12.89 -26.72
C LEU A 101 14.89 -13.85 -27.88
N ASP A 102 15.49 -15.04 -27.88
CA ASP A 102 15.29 -16.05 -28.93
C ASP A 102 13.93 -16.76 -28.78
N HIS A 103 13.71 -17.37 -27.60
CA HIS A 103 12.66 -18.36 -27.38
C HIS A 103 11.40 -17.84 -26.67
N GLN A 104 11.44 -16.61 -26.13
CA GLN A 104 10.42 -16.09 -25.20
C GLN A 104 10.24 -16.96 -23.93
N SER A 105 11.25 -17.77 -23.60
CA SER A 105 11.29 -18.66 -22.45
C SER A 105 12.72 -18.77 -21.90
N PHE A 106 12.83 -19.17 -20.63
CA PHE A 106 14.13 -19.48 -20.01
C PHE A 106 14.26 -21.00 -19.88
N PHE A 107 15.32 -21.56 -20.44
CA PHE A 107 15.73 -22.93 -20.16
C PHE A 107 16.75 -22.88 -19.01
N GLU A 108 16.68 -23.83 -18.07
CA GLU A 108 17.69 -24.05 -17.02
C GLU A 108 17.88 -22.93 -15.96
N VAL A 109 17.00 -21.92 -15.90
CA VAL A 109 17.00 -20.92 -14.82
C VAL A 109 16.05 -21.34 -13.71
N ASP A 110 16.58 -21.56 -12.50
CA ASP A 110 15.75 -21.72 -11.31
C ASP A 110 14.87 -20.49 -11.11
N ILE A 111 13.55 -20.64 -11.15
CA ILE A 111 12.61 -19.52 -10.98
C ILE A 111 12.40 -19.25 -9.49
N ASN A 112 13.11 -18.24 -8.97
CA ASN A 112 12.98 -17.78 -7.59
C ASN A 112 13.28 -16.28 -7.49
N VAL A 113 13.00 -15.65 -6.34
CA VAL A 113 13.16 -14.20 -6.18
C VAL A 113 14.58 -13.72 -6.50
N LYS A 114 15.61 -14.47 -6.09
CA LYS A 114 17.01 -14.09 -6.29
C LYS A 114 17.38 -14.08 -7.78
N SER A 115 17.03 -15.13 -8.52
CA SER A 115 17.31 -15.20 -9.96
C SER A 115 16.50 -14.16 -10.73
N MET A 116 15.22 -13.97 -10.40
CA MET A 116 14.34 -13.00 -11.05
C MET A 116 14.77 -11.55 -10.80
N LEU A 117 15.31 -11.25 -9.61
CA LEU A 117 15.93 -9.95 -9.33
C LEU A 117 17.18 -9.70 -10.20
N SER A 118 18.02 -10.72 -10.37
CA SER A 118 19.19 -10.64 -11.23
C SER A 118 18.81 -10.47 -12.70
N MET A 119 17.79 -11.21 -13.17
CA MET A 119 17.20 -11.04 -14.49
C MET A 119 16.57 -9.66 -14.68
N LEU A 120 15.89 -9.10 -13.67
CA LEU A 120 15.31 -7.75 -13.74
C LEU A 120 16.38 -6.69 -13.99
N VAL A 121 17.50 -6.73 -13.26
CA VAL A 121 18.61 -5.80 -13.46
C VAL A 121 19.16 -5.92 -14.88
N THR A 122 19.32 -7.15 -15.38
CA THR A 122 19.84 -7.40 -16.72
C THR A 122 18.85 -7.02 -17.83
N ALA A 123 17.57 -7.33 -17.68
CA ALA A 123 16.51 -6.94 -18.61
C ALA A 123 16.42 -5.42 -18.70
N ASN A 124 16.54 -4.72 -17.56
CA ASN A 124 16.57 -3.25 -17.51
C ASN A 124 17.80 -2.65 -18.19
N PHE A 125 18.97 -3.29 -18.03
CA PHE A 125 20.19 -2.91 -18.73
C PHE A 125 20.04 -3.12 -20.25
N LEU A 126 19.53 -4.27 -20.67
CA LEU A 126 19.31 -4.64 -22.07
C LEU A 126 18.05 -3.99 -22.68
N LYS A 127 17.24 -3.28 -21.89
CA LYS A 127 15.98 -2.65 -22.31
C LYS A 127 15.01 -3.65 -22.95
N ILE A 128 14.68 -4.72 -22.22
CA ILE A 128 13.75 -5.77 -22.61
C ILE A 128 12.46 -5.62 -21.79
N THR A 129 11.57 -4.74 -22.21
CA THR A 129 10.38 -4.33 -21.42
C THR A 129 9.46 -5.48 -21.02
N SER A 130 9.22 -6.45 -21.91
CA SER A 130 8.35 -7.59 -21.61
C SER A 130 8.89 -8.42 -20.44
N LEU A 131 10.21 -8.63 -20.43
CA LEU A 131 10.88 -9.36 -19.37
C LEU A 131 10.99 -8.55 -18.07
N GLU A 132 11.24 -7.24 -18.16
CA GLU A 132 11.21 -6.36 -16.99
C GLU A 132 9.86 -6.45 -16.27
N ASN A 133 8.76 -6.35 -17.02
CA ASN A 133 7.41 -6.46 -16.48
C ASN A 133 7.15 -7.82 -15.84
N TYR A 134 7.54 -8.91 -16.52
CA TYR A 134 7.42 -10.27 -15.97
C TYR A 134 8.18 -10.43 -14.65
N CYS A 135 9.44 -9.97 -14.59
CA CYS A 135 10.25 -10.07 -13.38
C CYS A 135 9.67 -9.22 -12.24
N VAL A 136 9.20 -8.00 -12.53
CA VAL A 136 8.56 -7.12 -11.54
C VAL A 136 7.29 -7.75 -10.96
N GLU A 137 6.46 -8.34 -11.81
CA GLU A 137 5.25 -9.03 -11.37
C GLU A 137 5.58 -10.23 -10.50
N PHE A 138 6.46 -11.11 -10.97
CA PHE A 138 6.89 -12.30 -10.24
C PHE A 138 7.50 -11.93 -8.88
N VAL A 139 8.53 -11.06 -8.86
CA VAL A 139 9.22 -10.67 -7.62
C VAL A 139 8.23 -10.01 -6.67
N GLY A 140 7.40 -9.11 -7.19
CA GLY A 140 6.42 -8.39 -6.39
C GLY A 140 5.37 -9.31 -5.74
N ASN A 141 5.00 -10.41 -6.37
CA ASN A 141 4.02 -11.36 -5.83
C ASN A 141 4.67 -12.39 -4.87
N ASN A 142 6.00 -12.50 -4.88
CA ASN A 142 6.75 -13.50 -4.11
C ASN A 142 7.77 -12.85 -3.17
N ILE A 143 7.53 -11.62 -2.70
CA ILE A 143 8.45 -10.93 -1.78
C ILE A 143 8.55 -11.73 -0.48
N GLU A 144 9.79 -12.10 -0.12
CA GLU A 144 10.12 -12.71 1.16
C GLU A 144 10.93 -11.74 2.02
N SER A 145 10.77 -11.82 3.33
CA SER A 145 11.56 -11.04 4.29
C SER A 145 13.05 -11.11 3.97
N ASN A 146 13.62 -12.30 3.78
CA ASN A 146 15.05 -12.47 3.51
C ASN A 146 15.56 -11.70 2.25
N SER A 147 14.67 -11.34 1.32
CA SER A 147 14.97 -10.70 0.04
C SER A 147 14.59 -9.23 0.01
N ILE A 148 13.79 -8.74 0.97
CA ILE A 148 13.21 -7.39 0.92
C ILE A 148 14.25 -6.28 0.78
N VAL A 149 15.44 -6.42 1.38
CA VAL A 149 16.52 -5.44 1.26
C VAL A 149 17.04 -5.37 -0.18
N ASP A 150 17.19 -6.53 -0.82
CA ASP A 150 17.69 -6.63 -2.19
C ASP A 150 16.61 -6.20 -3.19
N VAL A 151 15.35 -6.59 -2.95
CA VAL A 151 14.18 -6.12 -3.70
C VAL A 151 14.10 -4.59 -3.66
N SER A 152 14.24 -3.99 -2.48
CA SER A 152 14.15 -2.53 -2.31
C SER A 152 15.28 -1.80 -3.04
N ASN A 153 16.52 -2.30 -2.92
CA ASN A 153 17.67 -1.73 -3.63
C ASN A 153 17.52 -1.82 -5.15
N ILE A 154 17.11 -2.99 -5.66
CA ILE A 154 16.95 -3.19 -7.10
C ILE A 154 15.78 -2.38 -7.64
N ALA A 155 14.64 -2.35 -6.96
CA ALA A 155 13.48 -1.55 -7.36
C ALA A 155 13.84 -0.07 -7.53
N PHE A 156 14.62 0.47 -6.59
CA PHE A 156 15.16 1.83 -6.67
C PHE A 156 16.15 2.00 -7.83
N GLN A 157 17.10 1.07 -7.99
CA GLN A 157 18.10 1.08 -9.06
C GLN A 157 17.47 1.09 -10.46
N VAL A 158 16.48 0.22 -10.71
CA VAL A 158 15.79 0.15 -12.00
C VAL A 158 14.68 1.20 -12.15
N LYS A 159 14.45 2.03 -11.12
CA LYS A 159 13.41 3.07 -11.06
C LYS A 159 12.00 2.53 -11.34
N ASN A 160 11.71 1.32 -10.86
CA ASN A 160 10.39 0.71 -11.06
C ASN A 160 9.45 1.03 -9.90
N LEU A 161 8.53 1.98 -10.11
CA LEU A 161 7.58 2.46 -9.10
C LEU A 161 6.67 1.35 -8.58
N GLN A 162 6.23 0.42 -9.43
CA GLN A 162 5.35 -0.68 -9.02
C GLN A 162 6.04 -1.60 -8.00
N LEU A 163 7.29 -1.99 -8.27
CA LEU A 163 8.05 -2.84 -7.35
C LEU A 163 8.45 -2.08 -6.08
N MET A 164 8.80 -0.78 -6.21
CA MET A 164 9.06 0.06 -5.03
C MET A 164 7.83 0.20 -4.13
N ASN A 165 6.62 0.31 -4.70
CA ASN A 165 5.38 0.36 -3.93
C ASN A 165 5.12 -0.96 -3.19
N LYS A 166 5.30 -2.11 -3.86
CA LYS A 166 5.19 -3.42 -3.21
C LYS A 166 6.22 -3.61 -2.09
N ALA A 167 7.46 -3.18 -2.32
CA ALA A 167 8.53 -3.23 -1.32
C ALA A 167 8.22 -2.32 -0.11
N TYR A 168 7.78 -1.08 -0.34
CA TYR A 168 7.36 -0.16 0.72
C TYR A 168 6.28 -0.77 1.60
N LEU A 169 5.23 -1.34 1.02
CA LEU A 169 4.13 -1.96 1.78
C LEU A 169 4.62 -3.14 2.62
N TYR A 170 5.50 -3.98 2.06
CA TYR A 170 6.10 -5.09 2.80
C TYR A 170 6.93 -4.60 3.99
N VAL A 171 7.82 -3.63 3.76
CA VAL A 171 8.65 -3.04 4.84
C VAL A 171 7.78 -2.37 5.89
N ARG A 172 6.74 -1.63 5.47
CA ARG A 172 5.81 -0.97 6.38
C ARG A 172 5.12 -1.97 7.30
N VAL A 173 4.57 -3.06 6.77
CA VAL A 173 3.93 -4.12 7.57
C VAL A 173 4.93 -4.76 8.53
N LEU A 174 6.13 -5.10 8.06
CA LEU A 174 7.18 -5.67 8.92
C LEU A 174 7.53 -4.75 10.09
N LEU A 175 7.72 -3.45 9.85
CA LEU A 175 8.08 -2.50 10.90
C LEU A 175 6.92 -2.22 11.86
N LEU A 176 5.68 -2.13 11.36
CA LEU A 176 4.49 -2.01 12.20
C LEU A 176 4.33 -3.21 13.13
N TYR A 177 4.53 -4.43 12.62
CA TYR A 177 4.57 -5.65 13.42
C TYR A 177 5.67 -5.58 14.49
N ARG A 178 6.92 -5.25 14.09
CA ARG A 178 8.06 -5.13 15.03
C ARG A 178 7.84 -4.09 16.13
N PHE A 179 7.07 -3.05 15.85
CA PHE A 179 6.74 -2.01 16.82
C PHE A 179 5.44 -2.26 17.59
N GLY A 180 4.80 -3.42 17.38
CA GLY A 180 3.62 -3.85 18.14
C GLY A 180 2.34 -3.11 17.77
N GLN A 181 2.21 -2.62 16.53
CA GLN A 181 0.98 -1.96 16.06
C GLN A 181 -0.02 -2.91 15.40
N MET A 182 0.44 -4.08 14.95
CA MET A 182 -0.40 -5.07 14.30
C MET A 182 0.21 -6.46 14.41
N GLU A 183 -0.61 -7.48 14.17
CA GLU A 183 -0.14 -8.84 13.94
C GLU A 183 0.43 -8.98 12.52
N LEU A 184 1.38 -9.89 12.35
CA LEU A 184 1.95 -10.18 11.04
C LEU A 184 0.94 -11.00 10.23
N PRO A 185 0.60 -10.58 9.00
CA PRO A 185 -0.28 -11.37 8.13
C PRO A 185 0.22 -12.80 7.93
N GLU A 186 -0.67 -13.79 7.85
CA GLU A 186 -0.30 -15.22 7.74
C GLU A 186 0.60 -15.54 6.55
N ASN A 187 0.46 -14.78 5.46
CA ASN A 187 1.27 -14.90 4.25
C ASN A 187 2.66 -14.25 4.36
N MET A 188 2.93 -13.50 5.43
CA MET A 188 4.24 -12.91 5.71
C MET A 188 4.94 -13.65 6.85
N LYS A 189 6.25 -13.82 6.72
CA LYS A 189 7.10 -14.41 7.76
C LYS A 189 8.26 -13.48 8.06
N ASP A 190 8.40 -13.03 9.30
CA ASP A 190 9.57 -12.23 9.70
C ASP A 190 10.84 -13.09 9.64
N SER A 191 11.95 -12.49 9.23
CA SER A 191 13.25 -13.17 9.14
C SER A 191 14.18 -12.66 10.22
N LYS A 192 14.78 -13.59 10.97
CA LYS A 192 15.85 -13.31 11.95
C LYS A 192 17.07 -12.64 11.32
N ASN A 193 17.25 -12.77 10.00
CA ASN A 193 18.38 -12.18 9.28
C ASN A 193 18.14 -10.72 8.85
N ILE A 194 17.04 -10.10 9.27
CA ILE A 194 16.77 -8.69 8.98
C ILE A 194 16.81 -7.88 10.26
N ALA A 195 17.75 -6.96 10.33
CA ALA A 195 17.83 -5.96 11.38
C ALA A 195 17.24 -4.63 10.89
N PHE A 196 16.59 -3.90 11.79
CA PHE A 196 16.17 -2.54 11.56
C PHE A 196 17.01 -1.60 12.43
N ASN A 197 17.83 -0.79 11.78
CA ASN A 197 18.72 0.19 12.39
C ASN A 197 18.45 1.54 11.73
N SER A 198 17.44 2.26 12.21
CA SER A 198 16.93 3.50 11.59
C SER A 198 18.07 4.44 11.15
N PRO A 199 18.07 4.93 9.88
CA PRO A 199 17.02 4.81 8.87
C PRO A 199 17.13 3.57 7.95
N TYR A 200 17.96 2.58 8.31
CA TYR A 200 18.29 1.46 7.44
C TYR A 200 17.58 0.16 7.79
N LEU A 201 17.27 -0.62 6.76
CA LEU A 201 16.99 -2.05 6.88
C LEU A 201 18.23 -2.83 6.42
N LEU A 202 18.70 -3.78 7.23
CA LEU A 202 19.93 -4.54 7.02
C LEU A 202 19.63 -6.04 6.94
N ASN A 203 20.06 -6.68 5.86
CA ASN A 203 20.15 -8.12 5.78
C ASN A 203 21.49 -8.55 6.40
N THR A 204 21.46 -9.12 7.60
CA THR A 204 22.64 -9.50 8.39
C THR A 204 23.41 -10.67 7.79
N LYS A 205 22.74 -11.54 7.02
CA LYS A 205 23.38 -12.68 6.33
C LYS A 205 24.26 -12.22 5.17
N THR A 206 23.82 -11.19 4.43
CA THR A 206 24.52 -10.69 3.23
C THR A 206 25.19 -9.34 3.43
N ASN A 207 25.11 -8.79 4.65
CA ASN A 207 25.56 -7.46 5.03
C ASN A 207 25.04 -6.32 4.12
N SER A 208 23.92 -6.56 3.42
CA SER A 208 23.33 -5.60 2.50
C SER A 208 22.34 -4.71 3.23
N LYS A 209 22.34 -3.42 2.92
CA LYS A 209 21.46 -2.44 3.56
C LYS A 209 20.69 -1.64 2.53
N VAL A 210 19.53 -1.12 2.92
CA VAL A 210 18.75 -0.14 2.16
C VAL A 210 18.38 1.01 3.08
N ASN A 211 18.57 2.24 2.59
CA ASN A 211 18.06 3.44 3.27
C ASN A 211 16.56 3.54 2.98
N LEU A 212 15.72 3.62 4.01
CA LEU A 212 14.26 3.67 3.83
C LEU A 212 13.74 5.00 3.27
N GLU A 213 14.57 6.04 3.19
CA GLU A 213 14.21 7.32 2.54
C GLU A 213 13.87 7.15 1.06
N ILE A 214 14.29 6.05 0.41
CA ILE A 214 13.88 5.74 -0.98
C ILE A 214 12.35 5.63 -1.13
N PHE A 215 11.63 5.41 -0.03
CA PHE A 215 10.18 5.27 -0.02
C PHE A 215 9.42 6.55 0.35
N ASN A 216 10.12 7.67 0.61
CA ASN A 216 9.46 8.92 1.04
C ASN A 216 8.44 9.42 0.01
N TYR A 217 8.68 9.20 -1.29
CA TYR A 217 7.72 9.57 -2.34
C TYR A 217 6.39 8.81 -2.18
N LYS A 218 6.44 7.52 -1.79
CA LYS A 218 5.23 6.69 -1.68
C LYS A 218 4.41 7.09 -0.47
N ALA A 219 5.05 7.43 0.64
CA ALA A 219 4.33 7.96 1.80
C ALA A 219 3.56 9.25 1.46
N GLN A 220 4.15 10.14 0.65
CA GLN A 220 3.49 11.35 0.16
C GLN A 220 2.35 11.04 -0.81
N GLU A 221 2.55 10.14 -1.77
CA GLU A 221 1.51 9.68 -2.71
C GLU A 221 0.31 9.10 -1.95
N SER A 222 0.57 8.18 -1.00
CA SER A 222 -0.46 7.59 -0.13
C SER A 222 -1.25 8.65 0.66
N TYR A 223 -0.61 9.77 1.07
CA TYR A 223 -1.31 10.89 1.71
C TYR A 223 -2.24 11.64 0.75
N ILE A 224 -1.76 11.95 -0.46
CA ILE A 224 -2.52 12.66 -1.49
C ILE A 224 -3.75 11.85 -1.91
N GLU A 225 -3.60 10.55 -2.15
CA GLU A 225 -4.71 9.67 -2.52
C GLU A 225 -5.82 9.60 -1.47
N ARG A 226 -5.48 9.82 -0.20
CA ARG A 226 -6.46 9.79 0.90
C ARG A 226 -7.16 11.12 1.10
N LYS A 227 -6.57 12.22 0.61
CA LYS A 227 -7.07 13.57 0.83
C LYS A 227 -8.53 13.72 0.38
N MET A 228 -8.90 13.10 -0.75
CA MET A 228 -10.27 13.12 -1.27
C MET A 228 -11.36 12.68 -0.28
N PHE A 229 -11.04 11.81 0.68
CA PHE A 229 -12.02 11.34 1.69
C PHE A 229 -12.17 12.31 2.87
N HIS A 230 -11.22 13.24 3.00
CA HIS A 230 -11.21 14.28 4.02
C HIS A 230 -11.67 15.65 3.48
N GLU A 231 -11.79 15.80 2.15
CA GLU A 231 -12.33 17.00 1.53
C GLU A 231 -13.81 17.19 1.84
N VAL A 232 -14.21 18.46 1.90
CA VAL A 232 -15.58 18.91 2.19
C VAL A 232 -16.16 19.62 0.98
N THR A 233 -17.46 19.44 0.74
CA THR A 233 -18.18 20.13 -0.35
C THR A 233 -19.42 20.83 0.20
N PRO A 234 -19.76 22.04 -0.26
CA PRO A 234 -20.89 22.80 0.27
C PRO A 234 -22.25 22.17 -0.08
N GLN A 235 -22.33 21.44 -1.19
CA GLN A 235 -23.52 20.71 -1.62
C GLN A 235 -23.75 19.45 -0.76
N TYR A 236 -24.99 18.96 -0.75
CA TYR A 236 -25.29 17.66 -0.18
C TYR A 236 -24.73 16.55 -1.06
N ASN A 237 -24.02 15.63 -0.42
CA ASN A 237 -23.55 14.39 -1.00
C ASN A 237 -24.51 13.28 -0.57
N LEU A 238 -25.14 12.61 -1.53
CA LEU A 238 -26.14 11.58 -1.29
C LEU A 238 -25.50 10.19 -1.32
N MET A 239 -25.50 9.52 -0.19
CA MET A 239 -24.86 8.21 -0.01
C MET A 239 -25.84 7.19 0.55
N ARG A 240 -25.57 5.91 0.26
CA ARG A 240 -26.18 4.75 0.89
C ARG A 240 -25.14 3.99 1.70
N ILE A 241 -25.55 3.47 2.85
CA ILE A 241 -24.76 2.50 3.62
C ILE A 241 -25.50 1.17 3.60
N ASP A 242 -24.79 0.13 3.16
CA ASP A 242 -25.23 -1.26 3.26
C ASP A 242 -24.37 -1.98 4.31
N ARG A 243 -25.02 -2.58 5.30
CA ARG A 243 -24.36 -3.39 6.35
C ARG A 243 -24.55 -4.87 6.05
N THR A 244 -23.51 -5.66 6.28
CA THR A 244 -23.60 -7.12 6.34
C THR A 244 -23.14 -7.58 7.72
N ARG A 245 -23.76 -8.64 8.23
CA ARG A 245 -23.39 -9.30 9.48
C ARG A 245 -23.02 -10.74 9.18
N ALA A 246 -22.14 -11.31 9.97
CA ALA A 246 -21.89 -12.74 9.89
C ALA A 246 -23.12 -13.53 10.34
N GLU A 247 -23.19 -14.79 9.90
CA GLU A 247 -24.13 -15.74 10.47
C GLU A 247 -23.87 -15.91 11.96
N GLU A 248 -24.94 -16.00 12.75
CA GLU A 248 -24.83 -16.06 14.19
C GLU A 248 -24.12 -17.34 14.63
N SER A 249 -23.00 -17.17 15.33
CA SER A 249 -22.23 -18.30 15.85
C SER A 249 -22.99 -19.04 16.95
N ILE A 250 -22.50 -20.23 17.32
CA ILE A 250 -22.98 -20.98 18.50
C ILE A 250 -22.91 -20.13 19.79
N THR A 251 -21.99 -19.17 19.84
CA THR A 251 -21.82 -18.24 20.97
C THR A 251 -22.74 -17.01 20.90
N GLY A 252 -23.64 -16.93 19.91
CA GLY A 252 -24.58 -15.81 19.73
C GLY A 252 -23.94 -14.54 19.14
N SER A 253 -22.76 -14.65 18.53
CA SER A 253 -22.07 -13.52 17.91
C SER A 253 -22.44 -13.42 16.43
N ASP A 254 -22.88 -12.24 16.00
CA ASP A 254 -23.18 -11.91 14.59
C ASP A 254 -22.02 -11.15 13.90
N TYR A 255 -20.81 -11.20 14.47
CA TYR A 255 -19.60 -10.55 13.96
C TYR A 255 -18.76 -11.47 13.05
N PRO A 256 -17.98 -10.91 12.10
CA PRO A 256 -17.75 -9.49 11.86
C PRO A 256 -18.95 -8.76 11.22
N HIS A 257 -19.09 -7.47 11.52
CA HIS A 257 -19.98 -6.56 10.80
C HIS A 257 -19.18 -5.81 9.76
N THR A 258 -19.68 -5.77 8.53
CA THR A 258 -19.06 -5.05 7.42
C THR A 258 -20.01 -4.01 6.87
N PHE A 259 -19.46 -2.91 6.34
CA PHE A 259 -20.22 -1.75 5.93
C PHE A 259 -19.66 -1.21 4.63
N LYS A 260 -20.52 -0.95 3.64
CA LYS A 260 -20.16 -0.31 2.37
C LYS A 260 -20.80 1.07 2.31
N LEU A 261 -20.00 2.11 2.09
CA LEU A 261 -20.47 3.44 1.76
C LEU A 261 -20.52 3.58 0.23
N ILE A 262 -21.70 3.80 -0.30
CA ILE A 262 -21.99 3.78 -1.73
C ILE A 262 -22.54 5.13 -2.15
N ARG A 263 -22.02 5.70 -3.22
CA ARG A 263 -22.52 6.94 -3.81
C ARG A 263 -23.75 6.65 -4.67
N GLU A 264 -24.84 7.39 -4.48
CA GLU A 264 -26.13 6.98 -5.06
C GLU A 264 -26.23 7.17 -6.57
N HIS A 265 -25.67 8.24 -7.12
CA HIS A 265 -25.90 8.58 -8.53
C HIS A 265 -25.25 7.58 -9.50
N ASP A 266 -24.15 6.95 -9.11
CA ASP A 266 -23.38 6.01 -9.95
C ASP A 266 -23.13 4.65 -9.28
N GLN A 267 -23.66 4.44 -8.08
CA GLN A 267 -23.52 3.19 -7.30
C GLN A 267 -22.06 2.81 -6.98
N LEU A 268 -21.13 3.78 -6.99
CA LEU A 268 -19.72 3.51 -6.69
C LEU A 268 -19.50 3.34 -5.19
N GLN A 269 -18.85 2.25 -4.77
CA GLN A 269 -18.37 2.08 -3.40
C GLN A 269 -17.19 3.02 -3.15
N MET A 270 -17.34 3.94 -2.21
CA MET A 270 -16.30 4.91 -1.85
C MET A 270 -15.45 4.44 -0.67
N LEU A 271 -16.10 3.89 0.36
CA LEU A 271 -15.45 3.41 1.58
C LEU A 271 -16.05 2.09 2.04
N TYR A 272 -15.25 1.37 2.80
CA TYR A 272 -15.58 0.11 3.44
C TYR A 272 -15.17 0.19 4.91
N ALA A 273 -15.90 -0.48 5.79
CA ALA A 273 -15.50 -0.63 7.17
C ALA A 273 -15.79 -2.03 7.70
N GLU A 274 -14.96 -2.48 8.64
CA GLU A 274 -15.16 -3.73 9.36
C GLU A 274 -15.07 -3.52 10.86
N ARG A 275 -15.83 -4.33 11.57
CA ARG A 275 -15.77 -4.45 13.02
C ARG A 275 -15.86 -5.92 13.40
N TRP A 276 -14.92 -6.39 14.21
CA TRP A 276 -14.76 -7.81 14.53
C TRP A 276 -15.39 -8.23 15.86
N SER A 277 -15.78 -7.27 16.69
CA SER A 277 -16.50 -7.53 17.94
C SER A 277 -17.26 -6.28 18.38
N ASP A 278 -18.13 -6.43 19.37
CA ASP A 278 -18.94 -5.35 19.93
C ASP A 278 -18.14 -4.32 20.74
N SER A 279 -16.96 -4.67 21.23
CA SER A 279 -15.98 -3.75 21.82
C SER A 279 -14.81 -3.43 20.88
N GLY A 280 -14.80 -4.01 19.67
CA GLY A 280 -13.73 -3.85 18.70
C GLY A 280 -13.79 -2.51 17.99
N ASN A 281 -12.64 -2.08 17.49
CA ASN A 281 -12.51 -0.89 16.67
C ASN A 281 -13.17 -1.08 15.29
N PHE A 282 -13.64 0.01 14.71
CA PHE A 282 -13.96 0.04 13.29
C PHE A 282 -12.70 0.37 12.50
N VAL A 283 -12.33 -0.51 11.58
CA VAL A 283 -11.24 -0.26 10.61
C VAL A 283 -11.89 0.24 9.32
N ILE A 284 -11.47 1.41 8.84
CA ILE A 284 -12.02 2.03 7.62
C ILE A 284 -10.97 2.00 6.51
N SER A 285 -11.39 1.53 5.34
CA SER A 285 -10.54 1.35 4.15
C SER A 285 -11.35 1.60 2.87
N LYS A 286 -10.72 1.54 1.68
CA LYS A 286 -11.45 1.57 0.40
C LYS A 286 -12.03 0.20 0.01
N SER A 287 -11.39 -0.88 0.47
CA SER A 287 -11.75 -2.27 0.18
C SER A 287 -11.50 -3.18 1.39
N PRO A 288 -12.05 -4.41 1.41
CA PRO A 288 -11.71 -5.40 2.44
C PRO A 288 -10.21 -5.68 2.42
N ASN A 289 -9.50 -5.17 3.44
CA ASN A 289 -8.05 -5.26 3.51
C ASN A 289 -7.57 -5.06 4.96
N PHE A 290 -6.31 -5.36 5.19
CA PHE A 290 -5.66 -5.26 6.50
C PHE A 290 -5.53 -3.80 6.96
N PRO A 291 -5.61 -3.55 8.28
CA PRO A 291 -5.18 -2.29 8.88
C PRO A 291 -3.79 -1.89 8.38
N PHE A 292 -3.58 -0.60 8.12
CA PHE A 292 -2.32 -0.04 7.61
C PHE A 292 -1.89 -0.48 6.19
N SER A 293 -2.76 -1.13 5.43
CA SER A 293 -2.60 -1.30 3.98
C SER A 293 -2.60 0.03 3.23
N ASP A 294 -2.31 0.02 1.91
CA ASP A 294 -2.44 1.24 1.09
C ASP A 294 -3.89 1.70 0.92
N GLU A 295 -4.86 0.82 1.24
CA GLU A 295 -6.29 1.15 1.19
C GLU A 295 -6.83 1.61 2.55
N TYR A 296 -6.04 1.53 3.61
CA TYR A 296 -6.44 1.94 4.96
C TYR A 296 -6.59 3.46 5.07
N ILE A 297 -7.76 3.95 5.49
CA ILE A 297 -8.10 5.37 5.58
C ILE A 297 -8.04 5.88 7.02
N GLY A 298 -8.43 5.06 8.00
CA GLY A 298 -8.40 5.44 9.41
C GLY A 298 -9.10 4.43 10.31
N VAL A 299 -9.17 4.74 11.60
CA VAL A 299 -9.76 3.88 12.62
C VAL A 299 -10.67 4.67 13.55
N MET A 300 -11.79 4.08 13.92
CA MET A 300 -12.66 4.59 14.97
C MET A 300 -12.64 3.64 16.15
N THR A 301 -12.22 4.15 17.31
CA THR A 301 -12.14 3.40 18.57
C THR A 301 -13.27 3.82 19.49
N ASN A 302 -13.74 2.92 20.35
CA ASN A 302 -14.76 3.24 21.34
C ASN A 302 -14.27 3.06 22.78
N ASN A 303 -14.85 3.81 23.71
CA ASN A 303 -14.67 3.53 25.13
C ASN A 303 -15.35 2.21 25.53
N PHE A 304 -15.06 1.70 26.73
CA PHE A 304 -15.57 0.43 27.22
C PHE A 304 -17.11 0.30 27.15
N TRP A 305 -17.82 1.41 27.41
CA TRP A 305 -19.28 1.47 27.42
C TRP A 305 -19.91 1.59 26.02
N GLY A 306 -19.13 1.97 25.00
CA GLY A 306 -19.61 2.21 23.63
C GLY A 306 -20.42 3.50 23.49
N HIS A 307 -20.29 4.45 24.42
CA HIS A 307 -20.96 5.75 24.37
C HIS A 307 -20.08 6.87 23.86
N GLU A 308 -18.77 6.65 23.78
CA GLU A 308 -17.82 7.61 23.23
C GLU A 308 -16.98 6.94 22.15
N PHE A 309 -16.78 7.65 21.05
CA PHE A 309 -15.97 7.22 19.93
C PHE A 309 -14.95 8.29 19.58
N SER A 310 -13.70 7.89 19.39
CA SER A 310 -12.63 8.73 18.87
C SER A 310 -12.25 8.25 17.48
N ILE A 311 -12.21 9.17 16.55
CA ILE A 311 -11.98 8.90 15.13
C ILE A 311 -10.62 9.45 14.75
N PHE A 312 -9.81 8.61 14.13
CA PHE A 312 -8.43 8.91 13.76
C PHE A 312 -8.16 8.61 12.30
N ASP A 313 -7.24 9.35 11.70
CA ASP A 313 -6.77 9.08 10.35
C ASP A 313 -5.85 7.84 10.26
N HIS A 314 -5.28 7.63 9.06
CA HIS A 314 -4.42 6.49 8.73
C HIS A 314 -3.02 6.51 9.38
N GLY A 315 -2.70 7.53 10.20
CA GLY A 315 -1.41 7.63 10.86
C GLY A 315 -1.21 6.61 11.98
N VAL A 316 0.01 6.57 12.49
CA VAL A 316 0.40 5.72 13.64
C VAL A 316 0.56 6.54 14.91
N GLU A 317 0.44 5.88 16.05
CA GLU A 317 0.65 6.52 17.36
C GLU A 317 2.02 7.20 17.44
N ASP A 318 2.09 8.36 18.11
CA ASP A 318 3.32 9.16 18.23
C ASP A 318 4.52 8.36 18.75
N LYS A 319 4.29 7.46 19.73
CA LYS A 319 5.33 6.57 20.29
C LYS A 319 5.91 5.62 19.24
N VAL A 320 5.12 5.24 18.24
CA VAL A 320 5.55 4.38 17.14
C VAL A 320 6.13 5.19 16.00
N PHE A 321 5.50 6.32 15.64
CA PHE A 321 6.00 7.27 14.65
C PHE A 321 7.48 7.63 14.89
N LYS A 322 7.85 7.91 16.14
CA LYS A 322 9.23 8.24 16.55
C LYS A 322 10.27 7.14 16.28
N LYS A 323 9.85 5.90 16.01
CA LYS A 323 10.74 4.77 15.67
C LYS A 323 11.02 4.67 14.17
N PHE A 324 10.21 5.31 13.33
CA PHE A 324 10.36 5.31 11.88
C PHE A 324 11.30 6.43 11.40
N PRO A 325 11.94 6.27 10.23
CA PRO A 325 12.66 7.35 9.60
C PRO A 325 11.72 8.47 9.13
N THR A 326 12.24 9.69 9.04
CA THR A 326 11.50 10.87 8.60
C THR A 326 10.90 10.66 7.21
N GLY A 327 9.62 10.96 7.06
CA GLY A 327 8.91 10.86 5.78
C GLY A 327 8.40 9.46 5.42
N PHE A 328 8.72 8.42 6.20
CA PHE A 328 8.28 7.05 5.90
C PHE A 328 6.80 6.81 6.27
N ILE A 329 6.33 7.44 7.34
CA ILE A 329 4.95 7.33 7.81
C ILE A 329 4.56 8.63 8.51
N LYS A 330 3.26 8.93 8.62
CA LYS A 330 2.77 10.10 9.36
C LYS A 330 2.32 9.74 10.78
N VAL A 331 2.37 10.72 11.67
CA VAL A 331 1.73 10.66 12.99
C VAL A 331 0.20 10.68 12.85
N ARG A 332 -0.48 9.92 13.70
CA ARG A 332 -1.94 9.85 13.78
C ARG A 332 -2.53 11.15 14.29
N GLU A 333 -3.58 11.61 13.63
CA GLU A 333 -4.34 12.79 14.05
C GLU A 333 -5.76 12.39 14.46
N THR A 334 -6.29 13.05 15.49
CA THR A 334 -7.70 12.94 15.86
C THR A 334 -8.51 13.83 14.92
N LYS A 335 -9.53 13.26 14.27
CA LYS A 335 -10.39 13.97 13.31
C LYS A 335 -11.75 14.34 13.89
N MET A 336 -12.24 13.56 14.84
CA MET A 336 -13.56 13.75 15.44
C MET A 336 -13.71 12.95 16.74
N ASN A 337 -14.54 13.46 17.64
CA ASN A 337 -15.08 12.71 18.77
C ASN A 337 -16.61 12.70 18.71
N ILE A 338 -17.21 11.56 19.07
CA ILE A 338 -18.66 11.36 19.14
C ILE A 338 -19.02 10.91 20.55
N LYS A 339 -20.01 11.56 21.16
CA LYS A 339 -20.54 11.19 22.47
C LYS A 339 -22.05 11.00 22.40
N PHE A 340 -22.51 9.86 22.90
CA PHE A 340 -23.91 9.57 23.13
C PHE A 340 -24.20 9.77 24.61
N GLU A 341 -25.11 10.68 24.95
CA GLU A 341 -25.55 10.87 26.33
C GLU A 341 -26.72 9.94 26.65
N THR A 342 -26.61 9.25 27.79
CA THR A 342 -27.65 8.38 28.32
C THR A 342 -28.72 9.20 29.02
N ASN A 343 -29.95 9.14 28.50
CA ASN A 343 -31.12 9.69 29.17
C ASN A 343 -31.52 8.74 30.31
N ILE A 344 -31.08 9.06 31.53
CA ILE A 344 -31.34 8.26 32.74
C ILE A 344 -32.84 8.16 33.05
N LEU A 345 -33.66 9.12 32.59
CA LEU A 345 -35.09 9.22 32.87
C LEU A 345 -36.00 8.76 31.70
N GLY A 346 -35.45 8.39 30.54
CA GLY A 346 -36.23 7.81 29.42
C GLY A 346 -37.16 8.76 28.64
N GLU A 347 -37.29 10.03 29.03
CA GLU A 347 -38.28 10.96 28.45
C GLU A 347 -37.92 11.54 27.06
N SER A 348 -36.71 11.29 26.54
CA SER A 348 -36.30 11.80 25.22
C SER A 348 -35.36 10.83 24.48
N PRO A 349 -35.21 10.96 23.14
CA PRO A 349 -34.19 10.22 22.39
C PRO A 349 -32.77 10.61 22.84
N ARG A 350 -31.82 9.66 22.79
CA ARG A 350 -30.43 9.89 23.21
C ARG A 350 -29.81 11.08 22.50
N SER A 351 -29.16 11.97 23.25
CA SER A 351 -28.41 13.06 22.66
C SER A 351 -27.13 12.53 22.02
N LEU A 352 -26.96 12.82 20.73
CA LEU A 352 -25.75 12.57 19.95
C LEU A 352 -25.04 13.91 19.80
N ASN A 353 -23.84 13.99 20.36
CA ASN A 353 -22.96 15.15 20.26
C ASN A 353 -21.73 14.77 19.44
N VAL A 354 -21.37 15.60 18.47
CA VAL A 354 -20.21 15.40 17.60
C VAL A 354 -19.31 16.62 17.70
N SER A 355 -18.02 16.39 17.89
CA SER A 355 -16.98 17.43 17.88
C SER A 355 -15.97 17.11 16.79
N LEU A 356 -16.03 17.84 15.68
CA LEU A 356 -15.08 17.74 14.56
C LEU A 356 -13.88 18.63 14.82
N VAL A 357 -12.69 18.19 14.42
CA VAL A 357 -11.50 19.04 14.39
C VAL A 357 -11.36 19.61 12.98
N ASN A 358 -11.33 20.93 12.83
CA ASN A 358 -11.01 21.57 11.57
C ASN A 358 -9.52 21.33 11.25
N ASP A 359 -9.21 20.77 10.08
CA ASP A 359 -7.83 20.39 9.75
C ASP A 359 -6.90 21.60 9.58
N GLU A 360 -7.42 22.76 9.17
CA GLU A 360 -6.68 24.01 8.97
C GLU A 360 -6.54 24.82 10.26
N THR A 361 -7.66 25.13 10.92
CA THR A 361 -7.66 26.02 12.10
C THR A 361 -7.40 25.30 13.41
N LYS A 362 -7.55 23.95 13.42
CA LYS A 362 -7.55 23.10 14.62
C LYS A 362 -8.66 23.42 15.62
N GLU A 363 -9.63 24.26 15.24
CA GLU A 363 -10.79 24.57 16.06
C GLU A 363 -11.81 23.42 16.07
N LEU A 364 -12.61 23.36 17.13
CA LEU A 364 -13.67 22.37 17.28
C LEU A 364 -14.99 22.88 16.73
N ILE A 365 -15.55 22.15 15.75
CA ILE A 365 -16.89 22.39 15.23
C ILE A 365 -17.85 21.40 15.90
N LYS A 366 -18.87 21.91 16.58
CA LYS A 366 -19.80 21.10 17.36
C LYS A 366 -21.11 20.89 16.62
N PHE A 367 -21.63 19.67 16.68
CA PHE A 367 -22.96 19.31 16.21
C PHE A 367 -23.72 18.55 17.28
N LYS A 368 -25.04 18.65 17.23
CA LYS A 368 -25.96 17.85 18.02
C LYS A 368 -27.04 17.26 17.13
N ASN A 369 -27.65 16.16 17.55
CA ASN A 369 -28.87 15.71 16.87
C ASN A 369 -30.00 16.72 17.04
N LEU A 370 -30.74 16.96 15.96
CA LEU A 370 -31.95 17.76 16.00
C LEU A 370 -33.00 17.01 16.82
N ALA A 371 -33.58 17.71 17.81
CA ALA A 371 -34.68 17.17 18.58
C ALA A 371 -35.91 17.03 17.69
N PRO A 372 -36.63 15.89 17.73
CA PRO A 372 -37.84 15.74 16.94
C PRO A 372 -38.91 16.74 17.39
N LYS A 373 -39.76 17.17 16.46
CA LYS A 373 -40.87 18.09 16.75
C LYS A 373 -42.15 17.29 16.98
N TRP A 374 -42.97 17.74 17.91
CA TRP A 374 -44.31 17.17 18.10
C TRP A 374 -45.12 17.36 16.82
N ASN A 375 -45.72 16.28 16.34
CA ASN A 375 -46.62 16.31 15.19
C ASN A 375 -48.03 16.00 15.67
N GLU A 376 -48.89 17.02 15.69
CA GLU A 376 -50.28 16.92 16.15
C GLU A 376 -51.10 15.91 15.34
N ARG A 377 -50.82 15.76 14.04
CA ARG A 377 -51.57 14.85 13.17
C ARG A 377 -51.28 13.38 13.46
N THR A 378 -50.05 13.06 13.85
CA THR A 378 -49.60 11.68 14.10
C THR A 378 -49.42 11.39 15.59
N GLU A 379 -49.71 12.36 16.46
CA GLU A 379 -49.53 12.32 17.93
C GLU A 379 -48.18 11.74 18.37
N CYS A 380 -47.13 12.05 17.63
CA CYS A 380 -45.78 11.57 17.95
C CYS A 380 -44.70 12.56 17.52
N TYR A 381 -43.55 12.47 18.18
CA TYR A 381 -42.36 13.25 17.85
C TYR A 381 -41.74 12.74 16.55
N THR A 382 -41.66 13.60 15.52
CA THR A 382 -41.15 13.25 14.20
C THR A 382 -40.12 14.26 13.69
N LEU A 383 -39.24 13.79 12.80
CA LEU A 383 -38.34 14.62 12.00
C LEU A 383 -38.74 14.50 10.52
N ASN A 384 -38.64 15.59 9.78
CA ASN A 384 -38.88 15.57 8.34
C ASN A 384 -37.61 15.13 7.60
N PHE A 385 -37.63 13.93 7.03
CA PHE A 385 -36.53 13.39 6.25
C PHE A 385 -36.68 13.62 4.73
N TYR A 386 -37.63 14.44 4.28
CA TYR A 386 -37.79 14.82 2.88
C TYR A 386 -37.85 13.64 1.90
N GLY A 387 -38.51 12.55 2.32
CA GLY A 387 -38.60 11.31 1.54
C GLY A 387 -37.34 10.43 1.55
N ARG A 388 -36.25 10.86 2.21
CA ARG A 388 -34.98 10.11 2.33
C ARG A 388 -35.02 9.00 3.39
N VAL A 389 -36.11 8.85 4.14
CA VAL A 389 -36.24 7.77 5.14
C VAL A 389 -37.62 7.16 5.01
N SER A 390 -37.65 5.83 4.85
CA SER A 390 -38.88 5.07 4.64
C SER A 390 -39.24 4.13 5.79
N ARG A 391 -38.34 3.93 6.77
CA ARG A 391 -38.59 3.07 7.94
C ARG A 391 -38.34 3.80 9.26
N ALA A 392 -39.29 3.71 10.18
CA ALA A 392 -39.12 4.20 11.55
C ALA A 392 -37.98 3.46 12.27
N SER A 393 -37.09 4.20 12.94
CA SER A 393 -35.99 3.64 13.71
C SER A 393 -35.41 4.67 14.68
N ALA A 394 -34.98 4.22 15.86
CA ALA A 394 -34.17 5.03 16.79
C ALA A 394 -32.79 5.44 16.22
N LYS A 395 -32.42 4.90 15.06
CA LYS A 395 -31.21 5.25 14.31
C LYS A 395 -31.42 6.44 13.37
N ASN A 396 -32.64 6.91 13.17
CA ASN A 396 -32.90 8.02 12.26
C ASN A 396 -32.58 9.34 12.99
N PHE A 397 -31.68 10.15 12.46
CA PHE A 397 -31.33 11.45 13.03
C PHE A 397 -30.85 12.43 11.98
N GLN A 398 -30.90 13.71 12.34
CA GLN A 398 -30.30 14.82 11.61
C GLN A 398 -29.32 15.51 12.54
N LEU A 399 -28.16 15.94 12.03
CA LEU A 399 -27.21 16.76 12.77
C LEU A 399 -27.33 18.22 12.35
N VAL A 400 -27.36 19.08 13.35
CA VAL A 400 -27.41 20.54 13.23
C VAL A 400 -26.32 21.15 14.11
N MET A 401 -25.95 22.39 13.85
CA MET A 401 -25.11 23.12 14.78
C MET A 401 -25.95 23.60 15.98
N PRO A 402 -25.36 23.76 17.18
CA PRO A 402 -26.11 24.22 18.35
C PRO A 402 -26.77 25.60 18.19
N ASP A 403 -26.11 26.49 17.46
CA ASP A 403 -26.46 27.88 17.15
C ASP A 403 -27.33 28.02 15.88
N ASP A 404 -27.24 27.08 14.94
CA ASP A 404 -28.11 26.99 13.76
C ASP A 404 -28.80 25.61 13.69
N GLN A 405 -30.09 25.59 14.03
CA GLN A 405 -30.94 24.39 13.98
C GLN A 405 -31.75 24.26 12.69
N GLU A 406 -31.64 25.20 11.76
CA GLU A 406 -32.33 25.16 10.46
C GLU A 406 -31.50 24.40 9.42
N THR A 407 -30.18 24.56 9.46
CA THR A 407 -29.28 23.88 8.54
C THR A 407 -29.00 22.44 9.00
N ILE A 408 -29.43 21.48 8.18
CA ILE A 408 -29.08 20.07 8.35
C ILE A 408 -27.70 19.82 7.72
N TYR A 409 -26.73 19.41 8.52
CA TYR A 409 -25.37 19.13 8.05
C TYR A 409 -25.16 17.66 7.70
N LEU A 410 -25.90 16.78 8.38
CA LEU A 410 -25.93 15.35 8.10
C LEU A 410 -27.32 14.80 8.39
N MET A 411 -27.80 13.92 7.52
CA MET A 411 -29.05 13.19 7.69
C MET A 411 -28.79 11.71 7.51
N PHE A 412 -29.17 10.91 8.49
CA PHE A 412 -29.00 9.47 8.46
C PHE A 412 -30.32 8.79 8.79
N GLY A 413 -30.68 7.76 8.03
CA GLY A 413 -31.88 7.00 8.36
C GLY A 413 -32.10 5.72 7.56
N LYS A 414 -32.97 4.89 8.11
CA LYS A 414 -33.20 3.52 7.68
C LYS A 414 -34.14 3.44 6.47
N ILE A 415 -33.74 2.66 5.47
CA ILE A 415 -34.56 2.34 4.30
C ILE A 415 -34.83 0.85 4.13
N GLY A 416 -33.89 0.01 4.54
CA GLY A 416 -33.99 -1.45 4.46
C GLY A 416 -33.78 -2.10 5.82
N THR A 417 -33.68 -3.43 5.87
CA THR A 417 -33.28 -4.12 7.11
C THR A 417 -31.84 -3.74 7.46
N GLU A 418 -30.98 -3.73 6.45
CA GLU A 418 -29.55 -3.44 6.56
C GLU A 418 -29.03 -2.35 5.61
N SER A 419 -29.94 -1.51 5.12
CA SER A 419 -29.63 -0.39 4.23
C SER A 419 -30.13 0.93 4.81
N PHE A 420 -29.31 1.97 4.65
CA PHE A 420 -29.52 3.30 5.22
C PHE A 420 -29.13 4.38 4.21
N HIS A 421 -29.83 5.51 4.22
CA HIS A 421 -29.35 6.73 3.55
C HIS A 421 -28.45 7.51 4.51
N LEU A 422 -27.42 8.13 3.94
CA LEU A 422 -26.49 9.05 4.59
C LEU A 422 -26.26 10.23 3.66
N ASP A 423 -26.84 11.38 4.02
CA ASP A 423 -26.63 12.63 3.31
C ASP A 423 -25.78 13.56 4.16
N TYR A 424 -24.80 14.23 3.58
CA TYR A 424 -23.94 15.14 4.34
C TYR A 424 -23.43 16.29 3.47
N ARG A 425 -23.02 17.38 4.13
CA ARG A 425 -22.39 18.55 3.50
C ARG A 425 -21.32 19.16 4.40
N SER A 426 -20.57 20.11 3.85
CA SER A 426 -19.59 20.92 4.58
C SER A 426 -20.20 21.50 5.86
N PRO A 427 -19.49 21.45 7.01
CA PRO A 427 -18.05 21.13 7.13
C PRO A 427 -17.74 19.66 7.45
N ILE A 428 -18.67 18.74 7.17
CA ILE A 428 -18.47 17.29 7.40
C ILE A 428 -17.88 16.66 6.14
N SER A 429 -16.76 15.93 6.27
CA SER A 429 -16.18 15.15 5.17
C SER A 429 -16.85 13.79 4.98
N MET A 430 -16.61 13.14 3.84
CA MET A 430 -17.08 11.78 3.58
C MET A 430 -16.66 10.79 4.68
N TYR A 431 -15.38 10.84 5.06
CA TYR A 431 -14.82 9.98 6.10
C TYR A 431 -15.51 10.21 7.46
N GLN A 432 -15.72 11.47 7.84
CA GLN A 432 -16.38 11.83 9.09
C GLN A 432 -17.86 11.41 9.09
N ALA A 433 -18.60 11.71 8.02
CA ALA A 433 -20.00 11.32 7.87
C ALA A 433 -20.19 9.81 7.99
N PHE A 434 -19.30 9.03 7.36
CA PHE A 434 -19.33 7.57 7.47
C PHE A 434 -19.11 7.11 8.90
N CYS A 435 -18.10 7.64 9.60
CA CYS A 435 -17.84 7.29 11.00
C CYS A 435 -19.00 7.65 11.94
N ILE A 436 -19.68 8.79 11.71
CA ILE A 436 -20.89 9.18 12.46
C ILE A 436 -21.99 8.11 12.29
N ALA A 437 -22.25 7.69 11.05
CA ALA A 437 -23.21 6.64 10.78
C ALA A 437 -22.82 5.31 11.44
N LEU A 438 -21.55 4.88 11.35
CA LEU A 438 -21.06 3.66 11.97
C LEU A 438 -21.23 3.66 13.50
N ALA A 439 -20.91 4.77 14.17
CA ALA A 439 -21.08 4.93 15.62
C ALA A 439 -22.56 4.84 16.05
N SER A 440 -23.48 5.33 15.20
CA SER A 440 -24.92 5.18 15.44
C SER A 440 -25.41 3.73 15.32
N LEU A 441 -24.77 2.93 14.46
CA LEU A 441 -25.10 1.52 14.21
C LEU A 441 -24.46 0.56 15.21
N ALA A 442 -23.43 1.01 15.95
CA ALA A 442 -22.74 0.25 16.98
C ALA A 442 -23.66 -0.08 18.18
N ARG A 443 -23.59 -1.33 18.66
CA ARG A 443 -24.20 -1.75 19.94
C ARG A 443 -23.52 -1.01 21.10
N LYS A 444 -24.28 -0.67 22.14
CA LYS A 444 -23.85 0.10 23.32
C LYS A 444 -24.07 -0.78 24.56
N ARG A 445 -23.04 -1.00 25.38
CA ARG A 445 -23.08 -1.86 26.58
C ARG A 445 -23.50 -0.96 27.75
N VAL A 446 -24.58 -1.31 28.45
CA VAL A 446 -25.35 -0.45 29.36
C VAL A 446 -26.36 0.43 28.63
N VAL A 447 -27.48 -0.21 28.36
CA VAL A 447 -28.78 0.41 28.18
C VAL A 447 -29.68 -0.36 29.14
N ALA A 448 -29.95 0.22 30.31
CA ALA A 448 -31.17 -0.14 31.04
C ALA A 448 -32.37 0.38 30.24
#